data_AF-A0A9P5JD58-F1
#
_entry.id   AF-A0A9P5JD58-F1
#
_cell.length_a   1.000
_cell.length_b   1.000
_cell.length_c   1.000
_cell.angle_alpha   90.00
_cell.angle_beta   90.00
_cell.angle_gamma   90.00
#
_symmetry.space_group_name_H-M   'P 1'
#
loop_
_entity.id
_entity.type
_entity.pdbx_description
1 polymer ?
#
loop_
_entity_poly.entity_id
_entity_poly.type
_entity_poly.pdbx_seq_one_letter_code
_entity_poly.pdbx_strand_id
1 'polypeptide(L)'
;MPRAEAGTPKQIANAMKSKGLQRLRWYCQVCEKQCRDDNGFKCHLATESHLRQMLVVGESAGKHISDFSGQFQAEFVSLLSR
;
A
#
# COMPACT_ATOMS: atom_id res chain seq x y z
N MET A 1 3.38 -3.26 18.77
CA MET A 1 3.95 -4.62 18.92
C MET A 1 5.45 -4.53 18.70
N PRO A 2 6.30 -4.96 19.65
CA PRO A 2 7.75 -4.94 19.47
C PRO A 2 8.17 -5.84 18.29
N ARG A 3 9.22 -5.43 17.58
CA ARG A 3 9.78 -6.16 16.44
C ARG A 3 10.36 -7.48 16.95
N ALA A 4 10.04 -8.59 16.28
CA ALA A 4 10.59 -9.89 16.65
C ALA A 4 12.10 -9.91 16.38
N GLU A 5 12.86 -10.52 17.31
CA GLU A 5 14.31 -10.67 17.18
C GLU A 5 14.69 -11.49 15.94
N ALA A 6 15.85 -11.15 15.39
CA ALA A 6 16.37 -11.82 14.20
C ALA A 6 16.62 -13.32 14.46
N GLY A 7 16.25 -14.17 13.50
CA GLY A 7 16.36 -15.63 13.59
C GLY A 7 15.20 -16.32 14.32
N THR A 8 14.32 -15.59 15.01
CA THR A 8 13.23 -16.23 15.76
C THR A 8 12.15 -16.81 14.85
N PRO A 9 11.46 -17.91 15.26
CA PRO A 9 10.31 -18.44 14.52
C PRO A 9 9.24 -17.40 14.24
N LYS A 10 9.04 -16.46 15.18
CA LYS A 10 8.11 -15.33 15.03
C LYS A 10 8.54 -14.37 13.93
N GLN A 11 9.82 -14.06 13.82
CA GLN A 11 10.34 -13.22 12.73
C GLN A 11 10.18 -13.92 11.38
N ILE A 12 10.51 -15.21 11.28
CA ILE A 12 10.37 -16.00 10.05
C ILE A 12 8.89 -16.06 9.62
N ALA A 13 7.98 -16.36 10.56
CA ALA A 13 6.54 -16.38 10.29
C ALA A 13 6.01 -15.01 9.85
N ASN A 14 6.50 -13.92 10.44
CA ASN A 14 6.14 -12.58 10.02
C ASN A 14 6.64 -12.26 8.61
N ALA A 15 7.88 -12.63 8.28
CA ALA A 15 8.44 -12.46 6.95
C ALA A 15 7.67 -13.27 5.90
N MET A 16 7.35 -14.53 6.18
CA MET A 16 6.55 -15.38 5.28
C MET A 16 5.18 -14.78 4.98
N LYS A 17 4.50 -14.25 5.98
CA LYS A 17 3.18 -13.61 5.80
C LYS A 17 3.26 -12.25 5.09
N SER A 18 4.43 -11.64 5.05
CA SER A 18 4.70 -10.42 4.29
C SER A 18 5.20 -10.70 2.86
N LYS A 19 5.50 -11.97 2.52
CA LYS A 19 5.86 -12.38 1.16
C LYS A 19 4.60 -12.59 0.33
N GLY A 20 4.66 -12.20 -0.95
CA GLY A 20 3.61 -12.43 -1.94
C GLY A 20 2.66 -11.25 -2.14
N LEU A 21 1.85 -11.34 -3.20
CA LEU A 21 0.77 -10.40 -3.49
C LEU A 21 -0.33 -10.55 -2.43
N GLN A 22 -0.42 -9.56 -1.54
CA GLN A 22 -1.51 -9.47 -0.57
C GLN A 22 -2.76 -8.88 -1.24
N ARG A 23 -3.89 -8.88 -0.52
CA ARG A 23 -5.13 -8.32 -1.05
C ARG A 23 -4.98 -6.82 -1.27
N LEU A 24 -5.36 -6.35 -2.46
CA LEU A 24 -5.37 -4.91 -2.81
C LEU A 24 -6.26 -4.07 -1.87
N ARG A 25 -7.22 -4.69 -1.19
CA ARG A 25 -8.10 -4.02 -0.22
C ARG A 25 -7.34 -3.21 0.85
N TRP A 26 -6.11 -3.61 1.18
CA TRP A 26 -5.28 -2.96 2.20
C TRP A 26 -4.04 -2.29 1.61
N TYR A 27 -4.08 -1.94 0.33
CA TYR A 27 -3.02 -1.20 -0.34
C TYR A 27 -3.33 0.31 -0.30
N CYS A 28 -2.34 1.12 0.09
CA CYS A 28 -2.44 2.56 -0.02
C CYS A 28 -1.80 3.01 -1.33
N GLN A 29 -2.62 3.48 -2.28
CA GLN A 29 -2.13 4.01 -3.56
C GLN A 29 -1.23 5.23 -3.37
N VAL A 30 -1.60 6.14 -2.48
CA VAL A 30 -0.87 7.41 -2.24
C VAL A 30 0.52 7.17 -1.65
N CYS A 31 0.67 6.18 -0.77
CA CYS A 31 1.95 5.85 -0.15
C CYS A 31 2.66 4.66 -0.80
N GLU A 32 2.11 4.13 -1.90
CA GLU A 32 2.54 2.90 -2.57
C GLU A 32 2.81 1.72 -1.61
N LYS A 33 1.99 1.62 -0.56
CA LYS A 33 2.28 0.76 0.59
C LYS A 33 1.22 -0.32 0.76
N GLN A 34 1.66 -1.57 0.63
CA GLN A 34 0.86 -2.72 1.01
C GLN A 34 0.79 -2.86 2.54
N CYS A 35 -0.43 -2.90 3.08
CA CYS A 35 -0.69 -3.27 4.47
C CYS A 35 -1.22 -4.70 4.54
N ARG A 36 -0.87 -5.39 5.63
CA ARG A 36 -1.09 -6.82 5.77
C ARG A 36 -2.53 -7.23 6.08
N ASP A 37 -3.23 -6.37 6.79
CA ASP A 37 -4.59 -6.58 7.25
C ASP A 37 -5.28 -5.23 7.48
N ASP A 38 -6.57 -5.31 7.82
CA ASP A 38 -7.42 -4.16 8.10
C ASP A 38 -6.84 -3.27 9.22
N ASN A 39 -6.32 -3.87 10.29
CA ASN A 39 -5.77 -3.12 11.41
C ASN A 39 -4.47 -2.41 11.01
N GLY A 40 -3.57 -3.08 10.28
CA GLY A 40 -2.35 -2.48 9.77
C GLY A 40 -2.63 -1.32 8.81
N PHE A 41 -3.70 -1.42 8.01
CA PHE A 41 -4.13 -0.33 7.15
C PHE A 41 -4.68 0.85 7.96
N LYS A 42 -5.56 0.60 8.94
CA LYS A 42 -6.06 1.64 9.86
C LYS A 42 -4.95 2.38 10.58
N CYS A 43 -3.97 1.65 11.14
CA CYS A 43 -2.82 2.27 11.78
C CYS A 43 -2.00 3.09 10.79
N HIS A 44 -1.82 2.63 9.54
CA HIS A 44 -1.11 3.36 8.51
C HIS A 44 -1.79 4.70 8.17
N LEU A 45 -3.11 4.71 8.00
CA LEU A 45 -3.88 5.93 7.71
C LEU A 45 -3.76 6.98 8.82
N ALA A 46 -3.55 6.56 10.07
CA ALA A 46 -3.37 7.47 11.21
C ALA A 46 -1.95 8.04 11.34
N THR A 47 -0.98 7.60 10.52
CA THR A 47 0.40 8.09 10.64
C THR A 47 0.60 9.47 10.01
N GLU A 48 1.45 10.29 10.62
CA GLU A 48 1.83 11.61 10.10
C GLU A 48 2.40 11.54 8.68
N SER A 49 3.16 10.49 8.35
CA SER A 49 3.70 10.28 7.01
C SER A 49 2.60 10.13 5.96
N HIS A 50 1.54 9.37 6.25
CA HIS A 50 0.39 9.25 5.36
C HIS A 50 -0.36 10.58 5.26
N LEU A 51 -0.62 11.25 6.40
CA LEU A 51 -1.35 12.51 6.43
C LEU A 51 -0.63 13.63 5.65
N ARG A 52 0.71 13.71 5.72
CA ARG A 52 1.50 14.65 4.91
C ARG A 52 1.34 14.42 3.41
N GLN A 53 1.35 13.16 2.98
CA GLN A 53 1.13 12.84 1.56
C GLN A 53 -0.29 13.19 1.12
N MET A 54 -1.29 12.97 2.00
CA MET A 54 -2.67 13.36 1.71
C MET A 54 -2.87 14.87 1.62
N LEU A 55 -2.08 15.68 2.32
CA LEU A 55 -2.10 17.14 2.15
C LEU A 55 -1.63 17.54 0.74
N VAL A 56 -0.54 16.95 0.25
CA VAL A 56 -0.04 17.18 -1.13
C VAL A 56 -1.07 16.74 -2.16
N VAL A 57 -1.68 15.56 -1.98
CA VAL A 57 -2.75 15.10 -2.87
C VAL A 57 -3.96 16.04 -2.81
N GLY A 58 -4.29 16.57 -1.64
CA GLY A 58 -5.40 17.50 -1.43
C GLY A 58 -5.28 18.78 -2.24
N GLU A 59 -4.07 19.28 -2.50
CA GLU A 59 -3.83 20.47 -3.33
C GLU A 59 -4.28 20.28 -4.78
N SER A 60 -4.28 19.03 -5.29
CA SER A 60 -4.63 18.73 -6.68
C SER A 60 -5.29 17.36 -6.87
N ALA A 61 -6.28 17.03 -6.03
CA ALA A 61 -6.86 15.68 -5.95
C ALA A 61 -7.37 15.15 -7.31
N GLY A 62 -8.02 16.00 -8.12
CA GLY A 62 -8.53 15.62 -9.44
C GLY A 62 -7.44 15.19 -10.41
N LYS A 63 -6.26 15.83 -10.35
CA LYS A 63 -5.10 15.45 -11.16
C LYS A 63 -4.57 14.09 -10.74
N HIS A 64 -4.33 13.88 -9.45
CA HIS A 64 -3.84 12.59 -8.94
C HIS A 64 -4.79 11.43 -9.27
N ILE A 65 -6.11 11.61 -9.12
CA ILE A 65 -7.11 10.60 -9.47
C ILE A 65 -7.05 10.28 -10.97
N SER A 66 -6.94 11.30 -11.81
CA SER A 66 -6.86 11.13 -13.27
C SER A 66 -5.58 10.41 -13.68
N ASP A 67 -4.44 10.79 -13.09
CA ASP A 67 -3.14 10.18 -13.34
C ASP A 67 -3.16 8.69 -12.97
N PHE A 68 -3.66 8.33 -11.76
CA PHE A 68 -3.78 6.93 -11.35
C PHE A 68 -4.75 6.13 -12.21
N SER A 69 -5.88 6.72 -12.61
CA SER A 69 -6.87 6.05 -13.47
C SER A 69 -6.31 5.78 -14.86
N GLY A 70 -5.59 6.76 -15.43
CA GLY A 70 -4.92 6.61 -16.73
C GLY A 70 -3.84 5.53 -16.71
N GLN A 71 -3.01 5.51 -15.65
CA GLN A 71 -2.01 4.44 -15.47
C GLN A 71 -2.67 3.07 -15.35
N PHE A 72 -3.71 2.93 -14.54
CA PHE A 72 -4.44 1.67 -14.39
C PHE A 72 -4.99 1.18 -15.73
N GLN A 73 -5.64 2.05 -16.50
CA GLN A 73 -6.21 1.71 -17.79
C GLN A 73 -5.12 1.24 -18.78
N ALA A 74 -4.02 1.99 -18.87
CA ALA A 74 -2.92 1.66 -19.80
C ALA A 74 -2.28 0.31 -19.46
N GLU A 75 -1.96 0.08 -18.19
CA GLU A 75 -1.37 -1.18 -17.71
C GLU A 75 -2.36 -2.35 -17.87
N PHE A 76 -3.64 -2.13 -17.59
CA PHE A 76 -4.66 -3.15 -17.76
C PHE A 76 -4.80 -3.60 -19.21
N VAL A 77 -4.86 -2.66 -20.17
CA VAL A 77 -4.93 -2.98 -21.60
C VAL A 77 -3.63 -3.67 -22.06
N SER A 78 -2.47 -3.19 -21.61
CA SER A 78 -1.17 -3.82 -21.89
C SER A 78 -1.14 -5.29 -21.46
N LEU A 79 -1.62 -5.59 -20.25
CA LEU A 79 -1.70 -6.96 -19.73
C LEU A 79 -2.66 -7.86 -20.53
N LEU A 80 -3.75 -7.32 -21.07
CA LEU A 80 -4.68 -8.07 -21.93
C LEU A 80 -4.17 -8.27 -23.36
N SER A 81 -3.25 -7.44 -23.81
CA SER A 81 -2.69 -7.47 -25.17
C SER A 81 -1.49 -8.42 -25.34
N ARG A 82 -1.11 -9.11 -24.26
CA ARG A 82 -0.09 -10.18 -24.25
C ARG A 82 -0.73 -11.54 -24.41
#